data_AF-A0A9E3AAM2-F1
#
_entry.id   AF-A0A9E3AAM2-F1
#
_cell.length_a   1.000
_cell.length_b   1.000
_cell.length_c   1.000
_cell.angle_alpha   90.00
_cell.angle_beta   90.00
_cell.angle_gamma   90.00
#
_symmetry.space_group_name_H-M   'P 1'
#
loop_
_entity.id
_entity.type
_entity.pdbx_description
1 polymer ?
#
loop_
_entity_poly.entity_id
_entity_poly.type
_entity_poly.pdbx_seq_one_letter_code
_entity_poly.pdbx_strand_id
1 'polypeptide(L)'
;VLTIEALTAIGASSYKVLLTKVPPPPETEGSQLRRELAGQGIPLFAADIPRLKAFEKAAAQGMPVSLVEDPRAKRAWEAYQAVGKEALSHA
;
A
#
# COMPACT_ATOMS: atom_id res chain seq x y z
N VAL A 1 3.78 14.85 11.27
CA VAL A 1 3.61 14.11 10.00
C VAL A 1 3.82 15.12 8.88
N LEU A 2 5.08 15.44 8.57
CA LEU A 2 5.42 16.67 7.84
C LEU A 2 4.85 16.70 6.41
N THR A 3 4.82 15.55 5.72
CA THR A 3 4.31 15.48 4.34
C THR A 3 2.80 15.68 4.26
N ILE A 4 2.02 15.16 5.22
CA ILE A 4 0.55 15.34 5.22
C ILE A 4 0.20 16.77 5.61
N GLU A 5 0.91 17.33 6.58
CA GLU A 5 0.79 18.76 6.93
C GLU A 5 1.09 19.65 5.72
N ALA A 6 2.14 19.33 4.95
CA ALA A 6 2.46 20.04 3.71
C ALA A 6 1.37 19.90 2.64
N LEU A 7 0.81 18.70 2.43
CA LEU A 7 -0.30 18.47 1.50
C LEU A 7 -1.54 19.30 1.89
N THR A 8 -1.85 19.35 3.18
CA THR A 8 -2.94 20.18 3.71
C THR A 8 -2.66 21.67 3.50
N ALA A 9 -1.42 22.12 3.75
CA ALA A 9 -1.02 23.53 3.61
C ALA A 9 -1.12 24.03 2.16
N ILE A 10 -0.83 23.18 1.17
CA ILE A 10 -0.99 23.52 -0.25
C ILE A 10 -2.42 23.32 -0.76
N GLY A 11 -3.36 22.91 0.09
CA GLY A 11 -4.75 22.67 -0.29
C GLY A 11 -4.93 21.47 -1.22
N ALA A 12 -4.05 20.47 -1.15
CA ALA A 12 -4.17 19.27 -1.97
C ALA A 12 -5.45 18.50 -1.61
N SER A 13 -6.38 18.44 -2.56
CA SER A 13 -7.67 17.75 -2.39
C SER A 13 -7.70 16.38 -3.07
N SER A 14 -6.75 16.09 -3.95
CA SER A 14 -6.67 14.84 -4.71
C SER A 14 -5.44 14.05 -4.32
N TYR A 15 -5.54 13.30 -3.23
CA TYR A 15 -4.54 12.32 -2.84
C TYR A 15 -5.18 11.19 -2.03
N LYS A 16 -4.47 10.06 -1.96
CA LYS A 16 -4.85 8.91 -1.15
C LYS A 16 -3.60 8.19 -0.68
N VAL A 17 -3.54 7.80 0.59
CA VAL A 17 -2.37 7.19 1.21
C VAL A 17 -2.46 5.68 1.13
N LEU A 18 -1.41 5.04 0.62
CA LEU A 18 -1.30 3.58 0.52
C LEU A 18 -0.38 3.05 1.62
N LEU A 19 -0.87 2.10 2.41
CA LEU A 19 -0.04 1.38 3.37
C LEU A 19 0.75 0.28 2.65
N THR A 20 2.07 0.28 2.84
CA THR A 20 2.98 -0.68 2.21
C THR A 20 3.82 -1.40 3.25
N LYS A 21 4.33 -2.58 2.89
CA LYS A 21 5.07 -3.49 3.79
C LYS A 21 4.26 -3.83 5.05
N VAL A 22 2.93 -3.96 4.90
CA VAL A 22 2.05 -4.29 6.03
C VAL A 22 2.40 -5.67 6.57
N PRO A 23 2.73 -5.80 7.85
CA PRO A 23 3.10 -7.09 8.41
C PRO A 23 1.90 -8.06 8.44
N PRO A 24 2.13 -9.37 8.32
CA PRO A 24 1.06 -10.36 8.39
C PRO A 24 0.52 -10.50 9.82
N PRO A 25 -0.73 -10.95 10.00
CA PRO A 25 -1.23 -11.34 11.32
C PRO A 25 -0.30 -12.36 12.01
N PRO A 26 -0.15 -12.32 13.34
CA PRO A 26 -0.89 -11.49 14.31
C PRO A 26 -0.32 -10.09 14.56
N GLU A 27 0.70 -9.64 13.81
CA GLU A 27 1.28 -8.29 13.93
C GLU A 27 0.18 -7.23 13.70
N THR A 28 0.03 -6.28 14.64
CA THR A 28 -1.11 -5.35 14.67
C THR A 28 -0.78 -3.95 14.18
N GLU A 29 0.49 -3.66 13.92
CA GLU A 29 1.05 -2.36 13.56
C GLU A 29 0.32 -1.78 12.34
N GLY A 30 0.05 -2.61 11.32
CA GLY A 30 -0.70 -2.19 10.14
C GLY A 30 -2.13 -1.75 10.46
N SER A 31 -2.81 -2.49 11.34
CA SER A 31 -4.19 -2.16 11.76
C SER A 31 -4.24 -0.92 12.66
N GLN A 32 -3.24 -0.75 13.54
CA GLN A 32 -3.12 0.41 14.42
C GLN A 32 -2.87 1.68 13.61
N LEU A 33 -1.89 1.66 12.70
CA LEU A 33 -1.59 2.79 11.83
C LEU A 33 -2.79 3.18 10.97
N ARG A 34 -3.51 2.20 10.40
CA ARG A 34 -4.74 2.47 9.64
C ARG A 34 -5.79 3.20 10.48
N ARG A 35 -6.02 2.75 11.73
CA ARG A 35 -6.99 3.40 12.64
C ARG A 35 -6.56 4.83 12.98
N GLU A 36 -5.29 5.06 13.26
CA GLU A 36 -4.77 6.38 13.59
C GLU A 36 -4.91 7.37 12.44
N LEU A 37 -4.52 6.96 11.23
CA LEU A 37 -4.61 7.82 10.04
C LEU A 37 -6.08 8.08 9.66
N ALA A 38 -6.93 7.06 9.73
CA ALA A 38 -8.37 7.22 9.49
C ALA A 38 -9.03 8.15 10.52
N GLY A 39 -8.63 8.07 11.80
CA GLY A 39 -9.10 8.96 12.85
C GLY A 39 -8.71 10.43 12.65
N GLN A 40 -7.66 10.69 11.89
CA GLN A 40 -7.23 12.03 11.47
C GLN A 40 -7.91 12.50 10.17
N GLY A 41 -8.83 11.71 9.60
CA GLY A 41 -9.51 12.04 8.34
C GLY A 41 -8.63 11.91 7.09
N ILE A 42 -7.49 11.22 7.19
CA ILE A 42 -6.57 11.05 6.06
C ILE A 42 -7.17 10.04 5.06
N PRO A 43 -7.29 10.37 3.77
CA PRO A 43 -7.82 9.44 2.76
C PRO A 43 -6.85 8.28 2.56
N LEU A 44 -7.33 7.04 2.71
CA LEU A 44 -6.52 5.82 2.65
C LEU A 44 -7.06 4.84 1.61
N PHE A 45 -6.16 4.16 0.91
CA PHE A 45 -6.53 2.99 0.11
C PHE A 45 -7.15 1.90 1.01
N ALA A 46 -8.22 1.27 0.55
CA ALA A 46 -8.80 0.12 1.22
C ALA A 46 -7.85 -1.08 1.16
N ALA A 47 -7.24 -1.30 -0.01
CA ALA A 47 -6.19 -2.29 -0.18
C ALA A 47 -4.87 -1.89 0.50
N ASP A 48 -4.04 -2.88 0.81
CA ASP A 48 -2.68 -2.71 1.32
C ASP A 48 -1.67 -3.54 0.51
N ILE A 49 -0.39 -3.17 0.61
CA ILE A 49 0.70 -3.98 0.06
C ILE A 49 1.36 -4.76 1.21
N PRO A 50 1.18 -6.09 1.28
CA PRO A 50 1.70 -6.90 2.38
C PRO A 50 3.23 -7.00 2.34
N ARG A 51 3.84 -7.29 3.49
CA ARG A 51 5.28 -7.60 3.57
C ARG A 51 5.54 -9.02 3.08
N LEU A 52 6.05 -9.16 1.86
CA LEU A 52 6.36 -10.46 1.25
C LEU A 52 7.76 -10.46 0.62
N LYS A 53 8.51 -11.56 0.81
CA LYS A 53 9.84 -11.76 0.18
C LYS A 53 9.80 -11.77 -1.35
N ALA A 54 8.64 -12.08 -1.95
CA ALA A 54 8.48 -12.05 -3.40
C ALA A 54 8.80 -10.66 -3.99
N PHE A 55 8.51 -9.57 -3.27
CA PHE A 55 8.85 -8.22 -3.72
C PHE A 55 10.37 -7.98 -3.73
N GLU A 56 11.08 -8.48 -2.73
CA GLU A 56 12.55 -8.38 -2.67
C GLU A 56 13.20 -9.21 -3.78
N LYS A 57 12.71 -10.43 -4.02
CA LYS A 57 13.18 -11.30 -5.11
C LYS A 57 12.95 -10.65 -6.48
N ALA A 58 11.76 -10.09 -6.70
CA ALA A 58 11.42 -9.40 -7.95
C ALA A 58 12.33 -8.19 -8.17
N ALA A 59 12.56 -7.38 -7.13
CA ALA A 59 13.47 -6.23 -7.17
C ALA A 59 14.92 -6.65 -7.48
N ALA A 60 15.42 -7.71 -6.84
CA ALA A 60 16.77 -8.23 -7.10
C ALA A 60 16.96 -8.75 -8.53
N GLN A 61 15.89 -9.23 -9.17
CA GLN A 61 15.88 -9.69 -10.55
C GLN A 61 15.54 -8.59 -11.58
N GLY A 62 15.28 -7.36 -11.13
CA GLY A 62 14.94 -6.25 -12.00
C GLY A 62 13.62 -6.43 -12.74
N MET A 63 12.66 -7.15 -12.17
CA MET A 63 11.37 -7.43 -12.80
C MET A 63 10.18 -7.19 -11.87
N PRO A 64 8.97 -6.99 -12.43
CA PRO A 64 7.75 -6.94 -11.63
C PRO A 64 7.48 -8.24 -10.87
N VAL A 65 6.81 -8.14 -9.73
CA VAL A 65 6.46 -9.31 -8.89
C VAL A 65 5.52 -10.30 -9.58
N SER A 66 4.84 -9.91 -10.66
CA SER A 66 4.03 -10.82 -11.48
C SER A 66 4.86 -11.82 -12.28
N LEU A 67 6.13 -11.51 -12.55
CA LEU A 67 7.02 -12.33 -13.38
C LEU A 67 8.00 -13.17 -12.54
N VAL A 68 8.05 -12.96 -11.23
CA VAL A 68 8.98 -13.66 -10.35
C VAL A 68 8.49 -15.07 -10.04
N GLU A 69 9.39 -16.05 -10.09
CA GLU A 69 9.11 -17.41 -9.65
C GLU A 69 9.10 -17.48 -8.12
N ASP A 70 7.98 -17.14 -7.48
CA ASP A 70 7.78 -17.28 -6.04
C ASP A 70 6.35 -17.76 -5.74
N PRO A 71 6.12 -18.69 -4.81
CA PRO A 71 4.76 -19.11 -4.43
C PRO A 71 3.86 -17.96 -3.97
N ARG A 72 4.44 -16.85 -3.51
CA ARG A 72 3.75 -15.65 -3.03
C ARG A 72 3.61 -14.57 -4.11
N ALA A 73 4.19 -14.76 -5.30
CA ALA A 73 4.15 -13.82 -6.41
C ALA A 73 2.71 -13.45 -6.80
N LYS A 74 1.83 -14.46 -6.88
CA LYS A 74 0.41 -14.26 -7.18
C LYS A 74 -0.28 -13.34 -6.16
N ARG A 75 -0.15 -13.64 -4.87
CA ARG A 75 -0.72 -12.81 -3.78
C ARG A 75 -0.16 -11.39 -3.79
N ALA A 76 1.15 -11.25 -4.03
CA ALA A 76 1.81 -9.96 -4.13
C ALA A 76 1.30 -9.12 -5.31
N TRP A 77 1.07 -9.77 -6.46
CA TRP A 77 0.51 -9.12 -7.63
C TRP A 77 -0.96 -8.73 -7.45
N GLU A 78 -1.77 -9.63 -6.88
CA GLU A 78 -3.19 -9.36 -6.57
C GLU A 78 -3.36 -8.13 -5.67
N ALA A 79 -2.44 -7.91 -4.71
CA ALA A 79 -2.45 -6.71 -3.88
C ALA A 79 -2.28 -5.42 -4.70
N TYR A 80 -1.32 -5.38 -5.63
CA TYR A 80 -1.17 -4.24 -6.54
C TYR A 80 -2.36 -4.09 -7.50
N GLN A 81 -2.95 -5.19 -7.97
CA GLN A 81 -4.14 -5.13 -8.81
C GLN A 81 -5.34 -4.54 -8.05
N ALA A 82 -5.51 -4.87 -6.76
CA ALA A 82 -6.55 -4.30 -5.93
C ALA A 82 -6.38 -2.78 -5.77
N VAL A 83 -5.15 -2.33 -5.47
CA VAL A 83 -4.81 -0.89 -5.41
C VAL A 83 -5.06 -0.21 -6.76
N GLY A 84 -4.65 -0.83 -7.87
CA GLY A 84 -4.84 -0.28 -9.22
C GLY A 84 -6.31 -0.13 -9.59
N LYS A 85 -7.15 -1.13 -9.29
CA LYS A 85 -8.61 -1.04 -9.48
C LYS A 85 -9.21 0.11 -8.67
N GLU A 86 -8.80 0.25 -7.41
CA GLU A 86 -9.26 1.34 -6.56
C GLU A 86 -8.81 2.71 -7.09
N ALA A 87 -7.56 2.85 -7.53
CA ALA A 87 -7.03 4.08 -8.10
C ALA A 87 -7.77 4.50 -9.38
N LEU A 88 -8.06 3.56 -10.27
CA LEU A 88 -8.81 3.83 -11.52
C LEU A 88 -10.30 4.11 -11.27
N SER A 89 -10.87 3.61 -10.17
CA SER A 89 -12.28 3.88 -9.82
C SER A 89 -12.50 5.29 -9.26
N HIS A 90 -11.42 6.01 -8.92
CA HIS A 90 -11.43 7.38 -8.41
C HIS A 90 -11.01 8.42 -9.47
N ALA A 91 -11.06 8.05 -10.76
CA ALA A 91 -10.88 8.97 -11.89
C ALA A 91 -12.13 9.79 -12.18
#